data_AF-A0A482D8K6-F1
#
_entry.id   AF-A0A482D8K6-F1
#
_cell.length_a   1.000
_cell.length_b   1.000
_cell.length_c   1.000
_cell.angle_alpha   90.00
_cell.angle_beta   90.00
_cell.angle_gamma   90.00
#
_symmetry.space_group_name_H-M   'P 1'
#
loop_
_entity.id
_entity.type
_entity.pdbx_description
1 polymer ?
#
loop_
_entity_poly.entity_id
_entity_poly.type
_entity_poly.pdbx_seq_one_letter_code
_entity_poly.pdbx_strand_id
1 'polypeptide(L)'
;MGISAGKYAAEVAAGRVFIGSTTAAGTTLPEFNGTAQKFGLWNPVGSNKLAVLLHIHMALTSASVGQHTDAFALSVLHNVGAQVASGGPISAFTATASQNAYLGHGQASAMRFTLSATTTAPAFLKSLGFGHIQSTAYLGNYDFDGTVIVPPGVYIGTGKSQTDSETYQISLVWAEFEL
;
A
#
# COMPACT_ATOMS: atom_id res chain seq x y z
N MET A 1 4.85 28.47 -15.91
CA MET A 1 3.86 27.61 -16.60
C MET A 1 2.94 27.07 -15.52
N GLY A 2 1.67 27.49 -15.48
CA GLY A 2 0.73 27.05 -14.44
C GLY A 2 0.34 25.59 -14.68
N ILE A 3 0.62 24.72 -13.72
CA ILE A 3 0.15 23.33 -13.74
C ILE A 3 -1.39 23.37 -13.66
N SER A 4 -2.09 22.77 -14.61
CA SER A 4 -3.56 22.68 -14.54
C SER A 4 -3.99 21.90 -13.29
N ALA A 5 -5.01 22.38 -12.60
CA ALA A 5 -5.40 21.95 -11.25
C ALA A 5 -6.02 20.54 -11.19
N GLY A 6 -5.20 19.49 -11.33
CA GLY A 6 -5.57 18.17 -10.81
C GLY A 6 -5.71 18.21 -9.29
N LYS A 7 -6.52 17.30 -8.70
CA LYS A 7 -6.82 17.25 -7.25
C LYS A 7 -5.56 17.35 -6.36
N TYR A 8 -4.45 16.76 -6.81
CA TYR A 8 -3.17 16.74 -6.09
C TYR A 8 -2.02 17.47 -6.79
N ALA A 9 -2.33 18.36 -7.74
CA ALA A 9 -1.31 19.01 -8.56
C ALA A 9 -0.32 19.84 -7.72
N ALA A 10 -0.80 20.48 -6.65
CA ALA A 10 0.04 21.27 -5.75
C ALA A 10 0.98 20.38 -4.93
N GLU A 11 0.49 19.25 -4.44
CA GLU A 11 1.26 18.28 -3.66
C GLU A 11 2.31 17.58 -4.52
N VAL A 12 1.94 17.23 -5.76
CA VAL A 12 2.88 16.69 -6.76
C VAL A 12 3.94 17.73 -7.09
N ALA A 13 3.57 18.98 -7.38
CA ALA A 13 4.53 20.04 -7.67
C ALA A 13 5.48 20.33 -6.50
N ALA A 14 5.02 20.14 -5.27
CA ALA A 14 5.85 20.22 -4.07
C ALA A 14 6.77 19.00 -3.87
N GLY A 15 6.70 17.98 -4.73
CA GLY A 15 7.51 16.77 -4.64
C GLY A 15 7.15 15.88 -3.44
N ARG A 16 5.92 15.96 -2.93
CA ARG A 16 5.48 15.25 -1.71
C ARG A 16 4.60 14.03 -1.97
N VAL A 17 4.28 13.75 -3.24
CA VAL A 17 3.43 12.61 -3.62
C VAL A 17 4.29 11.47 -4.13
N PHE A 18 3.98 10.26 -3.69
CA PHE A 18 4.73 9.05 -3.95
C PHE A 18 3.81 7.92 -4.41
N ILE A 19 4.37 7.03 -5.22
CA ILE A 19 3.69 5.89 -5.81
C ILE A 19 4.50 4.64 -5.48
N GLY A 20 3.84 3.66 -4.85
CA GLY A 20 4.35 2.32 -4.63
C GLY A 20 3.52 1.35 -5.46
N SER A 21 4.17 0.60 -6.34
CA SER A 21 3.49 -0.32 -7.25
C SER A 21 4.12 -1.70 -7.23
N THR A 22 3.31 -2.72 -7.50
CA THR A 22 3.80 -4.07 -7.81
C THR A 22 4.58 -4.07 -9.12
N THR A 23 5.27 -5.18 -9.40
CA THR A 23 5.77 -5.44 -10.76
C THR A 23 4.60 -5.60 -11.74
N ALA A 24 4.88 -5.51 -13.04
CA ALA A 24 3.87 -5.70 -14.09
C ALA A 24 3.24 -7.10 -14.09
N ALA A 25 3.90 -8.12 -13.55
CA ALA A 25 3.29 -9.45 -13.40
C ALA A 25 2.29 -9.53 -12.23
N GLY A 26 2.19 -8.47 -11.42
CA GLY A 26 1.40 -8.46 -10.20
C GLY A 26 2.04 -9.26 -9.07
N THR A 27 1.29 -9.44 -7.98
CA THR A 27 1.62 -10.34 -6.86
C THR A 27 0.35 -10.96 -6.30
N THR A 28 0.48 -12.13 -5.68
CA THR A 28 -0.59 -12.62 -4.80
C THR A 28 -0.66 -11.73 -3.56
N LEU A 29 -1.88 -11.51 -3.07
CA LEU A 29 -2.12 -10.88 -1.78
C LEU A 29 -2.34 -11.96 -0.71
N PRO A 30 -1.91 -11.73 0.54
CA PRO A 30 -2.27 -12.63 1.63
C PRO A 30 -3.72 -12.40 2.07
N GLU A 31 -4.24 -13.34 2.85
CA GLU A 31 -5.41 -13.06 3.68
C GLU A 31 -5.12 -11.88 4.64
N PHE A 32 -6.15 -11.13 5.02
CA PHE A 32 -6.00 -9.88 5.79
C PHE A 32 -5.16 -9.97 7.06
N ASN A 33 -5.14 -11.13 7.72
CA ASN A 33 -4.41 -11.41 8.97
C ASN A 33 -3.12 -12.23 8.75
N GLY A 34 -2.76 -12.52 7.49
CA GLY A 34 -1.57 -13.28 7.15
C GLY A 34 -0.29 -12.55 7.58
N THR A 35 0.72 -13.30 8.00
CA THR A 35 2.03 -12.74 8.43
C THR A 35 2.99 -12.50 7.27
N ALA A 36 2.80 -13.19 6.15
CA ALA A 36 3.58 -13.00 4.93
C ALA A 36 2.95 -11.91 4.07
N GLN A 37 3.40 -10.68 4.26
CA GLN A 37 2.89 -9.49 3.59
C GLN A 37 3.52 -9.31 2.20
N LYS A 38 2.69 -8.95 1.21
CA LYS A 38 3.09 -8.83 -0.21
C LYS A 38 2.94 -7.45 -0.81
N PHE A 39 2.26 -6.55 -0.12
CA PHE A 39 2.11 -5.17 -0.53
C PHE A 39 1.81 -4.33 0.71
N GLY A 40 2.71 -3.44 1.08
CA GLY A 40 2.54 -2.66 2.30
C GLY A 40 3.41 -1.41 2.37
N LEU A 41 2.99 -0.49 3.23
CA LEU A 41 3.64 0.78 3.50
C LEU A 41 3.94 0.89 4.99
N TRP A 42 5.19 1.12 5.32
CA TRP A 42 5.67 1.31 6.67
C TRP A 42 6.12 2.76 6.86
N ASN A 43 5.55 3.43 7.84
CA ASN A 43 6.06 4.68 8.37
C ASN A 43 6.94 4.39 9.59
N PRO A 44 8.29 4.35 9.46
CA PRO A 44 9.17 4.03 10.58
C PRO A 44 9.13 5.11 11.67
N VAL A 45 9.31 4.70 12.92
CA VAL A 45 9.51 5.65 14.03
C VAL A 45 10.70 6.55 13.71
N GLY A 46 10.55 7.85 13.94
CA GLY A 46 11.58 8.86 13.66
C GLY A 46 11.58 9.40 12.22
N SER A 47 10.61 9.03 11.38
CA SER A 47 10.46 9.62 10.04
C SER A 47 10.12 11.11 10.05
N ASN A 48 9.56 11.61 11.16
CA ASN A 48 9.02 12.97 11.33
C ASN A 48 7.99 13.39 10.27
N LYS A 49 7.34 12.41 9.62
CA LYS A 49 6.33 12.66 8.59
C LYS A 49 5.07 11.82 8.79
N LEU A 50 3.95 12.36 8.37
CA LEU A 50 2.69 11.65 8.16
C LEU A 50 2.61 11.20 6.70
N ALA A 51 2.11 9.99 6.44
CA ALA A 51 1.68 9.59 5.11
C ALA A 51 0.16 9.65 5.02
N VAL A 52 -0.37 10.54 4.19
CA VAL A 52 -1.80 10.62 3.86
C VAL A 52 -2.04 9.78 2.63
N LEU A 53 -2.84 8.72 2.74
CA LEU A 53 -3.16 7.89 1.58
C LEU A 53 -4.08 8.68 0.64
N LEU A 54 -3.83 8.60 -0.67
CA LEU A 54 -4.59 9.32 -1.69
C LEU A 54 -5.45 8.35 -2.49
N HIS A 55 -4.81 7.37 -3.14
CA HIS A 55 -5.51 6.38 -3.98
C HIS A 55 -4.89 5.00 -3.87
N ILE A 56 -5.71 3.96 -4.01
CA ILE A 56 -5.24 2.62 -4.34
C ILE A 56 -5.96 2.12 -5.59
N HIS A 57 -5.17 1.68 -6.56
CA HIS A 57 -5.64 1.04 -7.78
C HIS A 57 -5.22 -0.41 -7.78
N MET A 58 -6.08 -1.26 -8.33
CA MET A 58 -5.81 -2.67 -8.42
C MET A 58 -6.44 -3.28 -9.67
N ALA A 59 -5.70 -4.16 -10.33
CA ALA A 59 -6.17 -4.90 -11.49
C ALA A 59 -5.81 -6.38 -11.35
N LEU A 60 -6.75 -7.26 -11.68
CA LEU A 60 -6.48 -8.69 -11.76
C LEU A 60 -5.56 -8.98 -12.94
N THR A 61 -4.44 -9.64 -12.69
CA THR A 61 -3.40 -9.94 -13.70
C THR A 61 -3.43 -11.40 -14.12
N SER A 62 -3.68 -12.32 -13.19
CA SER A 62 -3.93 -13.72 -13.49
C SER A 62 -5.09 -14.24 -12.66
N ALA A 63 -6.02 -14.93 -13.32
CA ALA A 63 -7.18 -15.53 -12.68
C ALA A 63 -7.02 -17.05 -12.63
N SER A 64 -7.50 -17.67 -11.56
CA SER A 64 -7.51 -19.13 -11.39
C SER A 64 -8.96 -19.60 -11.34
N VAL A 65 -9.33 -20.58 -12.17
CA VAL A 65 -10.72 -21.04 -12.29
C VAL A 65 -11.31 -21.42 -10.93
N GLY A 66 -12.46 -20.84 -10.60
CA GLY A 66 -13.21 -21.12 -9.36
C GLY A 66 -12.76 -20.33 -8.13
N GLN A 67 -11.78 -19.44 -8.27
CA GLN A 67 -11.38 -18.52 -7.21
C GLN A 67 -12.24 -17.25 -7.24
N HIS A 68 -12.46 -16.68 -6.05
CA HIS A 68 -13.14 -15.41 -5.86
C HIS A 68 -12.44 -14.65 -4.74
N THR A 69 -12.42 -13.33 -4.86
CA THR A 69 -12.02 -12.43 -3.77
C THR A 69 -13.18 -11.50 -3.47
N ASP A 70 -13.99 -11.83 -2.46
CA ASP A 70 -15.18 -11.05 -2.11
C ASP A 70 -14.86 -9.63 -1.65
N ALA A 71 -13.71 -9.46 -0.99
CA ALA A 71 -13.30 -8.16 -0.49
C ALA A 71 -11.78 -8.02 -0.47
N PHE A 72 -11.34 -6.84 -0.83
CA PHE A 72 -10.01 -6.35 -0.54
C PHE A 72 -10.05 -5.37 0.63
N ALA A 73 -8.99 -5.32 1.41
CA ALA A 73 -8.96 -4.54 2.64
C ALA A 73 -7.56 -4.04 2.95
N LEU A 74 -7.53 -3.04 3.82
CA LEU A 74 -6.34 -2.64 4.53
C LEU A 74 -6.26 -3.35 5.88
N SER A 75 -5.05 -3.73 6.23
CA SER A 75 -4.67 -4.19 7.57
C SER A 75 -3.65 -3.24 8.18
N VAL A 76 -3.50 -3.27 9.50
CA VAL A 76 -2.66 -2.33 10.24
C VAL A 76 -1.86 -3.03 11.33
N LEU A 77 -0.63 -2.55 11.54
CA LEU A 77 0.20 -2.84 12.71
C LEU A 77 0.62 -1.53 13.35
N HIS A 78 0.55 -1.50 14.67
CA HIS A 78 0.99 -0.39 15.50
C HIS A 78 2.30 -0.73 16.20
N ASN A 79 2.96 0.29 16.76
CA ASN A 79 4.19 0.17 17.51
C ASN A 79 5.32 -0.50 16.71
N VAL A 80 5.33 -0.30 15.39
CA VAL A 80 6.39 -0.78 14.52
C VAL A 80 7.61 0.10 14.74
N GLY A 81 8.78 -0.48 14.97
CA GLY A 81 10.00 0.27 15.28
C GLY A 81 10.54 1.13 14.11
N ALA A 82 11.77 1.60 14.24
CA ALA A 82 12.49 2.27 13.15
C ALA A 82 13.21 1.26 12.21
N GLN A 83 13.46 0.04 12.70
CA GLN A 83 14.19 -1.01 12.00
C GLN A 83 13.50 -2.36 12.17
N VAL A 84 13.84 -3.30 11.29
CA VAL A 84 13.41 -4.69 11.40
C VAL A 84 14.02 -5.30 12.66
N ALA A 85 13.24 -6.06 13.42
CA ALA A 85 13.69 -6.68 14.66
C ALA A 85 13.19 -8.12 14.77
N SER A 86 14.06 -9.04 15.22
CA SER A 86 13.65 -10.41 15.52
C SER A 86 12.59 -10.41 16.62
N GLY A 87 11.46 -11.10 16.38
CA GLY A 87 10.31 -11.12 17.28
C GLY A 87 9.52 -9.80 17.38
N GLY A 88 9.90 -8.76 16.62
CA GLY A 88 9.17 -7.50 16.56
C GLY A 88 7.95 -7.57 15.61
N PRO A 89 7.13 -6.50 15.57
CA PRO A 89 5.98 -6.42 14.65
C PRO A 89 6.33 -6.64 13.18
N ILE A 90 7.55 -6.26 12.77
CA ILE A 90 8.15 -6.57 11.46
C ILE A 90 9.47 -7.29 11.70
N SER A 91 9.54 -8.55 11.27
CA SER A 91 10.70 -9.44 11.45
C SER A 91 11.51 -9.66 10.17
N ALA A 92 10.93 -9.35 9.01
CA ALA A 92 11.65 -9.23 7.74
C ALA A 92 10.99 -8.16 6.87
N PHE A 93 11.77 -7.39 6.12
CA PHE A 93 11.24 -6.35 5.25
C PHE A 93 12.16 -6.12 4.05
N THR A 94 11.68 -6.43 2.86
CA THR A 94 12.40 -6.11 1.61
C THR A 94 11.90 -4.77 1.10
N ALA A 95 12.68 -3.71 1.33
CA ALA A 95 12.31 -2.39 0.86
C ALA A 95 12.31 -2.36 -0.68
N THR A 96 11.20 -1.89 -1.25
CA THR A 96 11.03 -1.65 -2.67
C THR A 96 10.97 -0.14 -2.89
N ALA A 97 11.65 0.36 -3.92
CA ALA A 97 11.71 1.78 -4.18
C ALA A 97 10.33 2.31 -4.62
N SER A 98 9.79 3.25 -3.86
CA SER A 98 8.68 4.09 -4.31
C SER A 98 9.18 5.11 -5.33
N GLN A 99 8.29 5.59 -6.19
CA GLN A 99 8.58 6.62 -7.17
C GLN A 99 7.91 7.91 -6.75
N ASN A 100 8.63 9.03 -6.79
CA ASN A 100 8.01 10.33 -6.59
C ASN A 100 7.16 10.68 -7.83
N ALA A 101 5.95 11.16 -7.63
CA ALA A 101 5.05 11.55 -8.71
C ALA A 101 5.55 12.80 -9.46
N TYR A 102 6.44 13.60 -8.86
CA TYR A 102 7.20 14.61 -9.59
C TYR A 102 8.41 13.98 -10.29
N LEU A 103 8.14 13.37 -11.43
CA LEU A 103 9.10 12.55 -12.17
C LEU A 103 10.39 13.35 -12.49
N GLY A 104 11.52 12.78 -12.08
CA GLY A 104 12.86 13.33 -12.33
C GLY A 104 13.32 14.45 -11.38
N HIS A 105 12.45 14.94 -10.49
CA HIS A 105 12.76 16.09 -9.61
C HIS A 105 12.27 15.92 -8.16
N GLY A 106 11.74 14.75 -7.82
CA GLY A 106 11.16 14.48 -6.51
C GLY A 106 12.16 14.14 -5.41
N GLN A 107 11.76 14.38 -4.16
CA GLN A 107 12.46 13.91 -2.97
C GLN A 107 12.32 12.38 -2.82
N ALA A 108 13.19 11.77 -2.01
CA ALA A 108 13.00 10.40 -1.57
C ALA A 108 11.89 10.31 -0.52
N SER A 109 11.15 9.20 -0.53
CA SER A 109 10.09 8.93 0.44
C SER A 109 10.69 8.65 1.82
N ALA A 110 10.13 9.24 2.87
CA ALA A 110 10.45 8.87 4.25
C ALA A 110 9.77 7.54 4.65
N MET A 111 8.75 7.12 3.90
CA MET A 111 8.10 5.84 4.06
C MET A 111 8.93 4.71 3.43
N ARG A 112 8.75 3.49 3.96
CA ARG A 112 9.32 2.27 3.40
C ARG A 112 8.19 1.46 2.77
N PHE A 113 8.23 1.29 1.46
CA PHE A 113 7.30 0.44 0.72
C PHE A 113 7.89 -0.97 0.54
N THR A 114 7.05 -2.00 0.46
CA THR A 114 7.50 -3.39 0.26
C THR A 114 6.55 -4.20 -0.60
N LEU A 115 7.16 -5.13 -1.34
CA LEU A 115 6.48 -6.25 -1.99
C LEU A 115 6.70 -7.60 -1.28
N SER A 116 7.45 -7.60 -0.17
CA SER A 116 7.74 -8.80 0.62
C SER A 116 8.22 -8.45 2.02
N ALA A 117 7.35 -8.68 3.01
CA ALA A 117 7.67 -8.54 4.42
C ALA A 117 7.10 -9.69 5.25
N THR A 118 7.70 -9.92 6.41
CA THR A 118 7.19 -10.83 7.44
C THR A 118 6.83 -9.99 8.66
N THR A 119 5.59 -10.11 9.09
CA THR A 119 5.04 -9.33 10.21
C THR A 119 4.37 -10.23 11.23
N THR A 120 4.07 -9.71 12.41
CA THR A 120 3.02 -10.32 13.25
C THR A 120 1.67 -10.20 12.55
N ALA A 121 0.67 -11.00 12.94
CA ALA A 121 -0.67 -10.93 12.34
C ALA A 121 -1.21 -9.50 12.47
N PRO A 122 -1.46 -8.79 11.35
CA PRO A 122 -1.99 -7.44 11.40
C PRO A 122 -3.49 -7.45 11.73
N ALA A 123 -3.98 -6.34 12.30
CA ALA A 123 -5.39 -6.15 12.54
C ALA A 123 -6.10 -5.70 11.26
N PHE A 124 -7.34 -6.13 11.04
CA PHE A 124 -8.18 -5.57 9.99
C PHE A 124 -8.47 -4.10 10.27
N LEU A 125 -8.22 -3.22 9.29
CA LEU A 125 -8.49 -1.79 9.41
C LEU A 125 -9.81 -1.42 8.73
N LYS A 126 -9.93 -1.70 7.43
CA LYS A 126 -11.12 -1.35 6.65
C LYS A 126 -11.21 -2.15 5.35
N SER A 127 -12.44 -2.44 4.92
CA SER A 127 -12.70 -2.88 3.56
C SER A 127 -12.51 -1.72 2.58
N LEU A 128 -12.02 -2.03 1.37
CA LEU A 128 -11.97 -1.10 0.25
C LEU A 128 -13.28 -1.07 -0.55
N GLY A 129 -14.26 -1.90 -0.19
CA GLY A 129 -15.61 -1.89 -0.78
C GLY A 129 -15.69 -2.49 -2.18
N PHE A 130 -14.64 -3.18 -2.62
CA PHE A 130 -14.60 -3.86 -3.90
C PHE A 130 -14.04 -5.28 -3.77
N GLY A 131 -14.38 -6.11 -4.76
CA GLY A 131 -14.04 -7.52 -4.88
C GLY A 131 -14.65 -8.11 -6.16
N HIS A 132 -14.38 -9.38 -6.44
CA HIS A 132 -14.99 -10.13 -7.53
C HIS A 132 -15.35 -11.55 -7.11
N ILE A 133 -16.51 -12.00 -7.56
CA ILE A 133 -17.07 -13.33 -7.28
C ILE A 133 -16.80 -14.35 -8.40
N GLN A 134 -16.13 -13.92 -9.48
CA GLN A 134 -15.73 -14.77 -10.60
C GLN A 134 -14.42 -14.24 -11.21
N SER A 135 -13.57 -15.17 -11.63
CA SER A 135 -12.28 -14.99 -12.32
C SER A 135 -12.40 -14.30 -13.69
N THR A 136 -12.88 -13.06 -13.69
CA THR A 136 -13.05 -12.20 -14.86
C THR A 136 -12.18 -10.96 -14.71
N ALA A 137 -11.94 -10.24 -15.81
CA ALA A 137 -11.17 -8.99 -15.75
C ALA A 137 -11.75 -8.05 -14.68
N TYR A 138 -10.91 -7.67 -13.72
CA TYR A 138 -11.30 -6.89 -12.56
C TYR A 138 -10.43 -5.65 -12.44
N LEU A 139 -11.07 -4.52 -12.15
CA LEU A 139 -10.46 -3.22 -11.88
C LEU A 139 -11.09 -2.62 -10.62
N GLY A 140 -10.26 -2.39 -9.61
CA GLY A 140 -10.61 -1.72 -8.37
C GLY A 140 -9.91 -0.37 -8.28
N ASN A 141 -10.65 0.64 -7.84
CA ASN A 141 -10.10 1.96 -7.50
C ASN A 141 -10.77 2.47 -6.24
N TYR A 142 -9.97 2.94 -5.29
CA TYR A 142 -10.44 3.57 -4.06
C TYR A 142 -9.73 4.90 -3.85
N ASP A 143 -10.50 5.98 -3.71
CA ASP A 143 -10.04 7.29 -3.24
C ASP A 143 -10.16 7.32 -1.72
N PHE A 144 -9.06 7.61 -1.03
CA PHE A 144 -9.05 7.66 0.43
C PHE A 144 -9.63 8.95 0.98
N ASP A 145 -9.62 10.05 0.22
CA ASP A 145 -10.16 11.35 0.60
C ASP A 145 -9.81 11.79 2.04
N GLY A 146 -8.57 11.54 2.46
CA GLY A 146 -8.09 11.88 3.81
C GLY A 146 -8.58 10.97 4.95
N THR A 147 -9.34 9.91 4.66
CA THR A 147 -9.86 8.98 5.68
C THR A 147 -8.79 8.12 6.34
N VAL A 148 -7.59 8.01 5.75
CA VAL A 148 -6.48 7.21 6.27
C VAL A 148 -5.19 8.00 6.26
N ILE A 149 -4.64 8.20 7.46
CA ILE A 149 -3.33 8.81 7.70
C ILE A 149 -2.48 7.81 8.48
N VAL A 150 -1.26 7.57 8.00
CA VAL A 150 -0.29 6.64 8.60
C VAL A 150 0.77 7.47 9.33
N PRO A 151 0.70 7.58 10.67
CA PRO A 151 1.72 8.28 11.46
C PRO A 151 2.98 7.41 11.65
N PRO A 152 4.09 7.99 12.17
CA PRO A 152 5.29 7.22 12.50
C PRO A 152 4.98 6.07 13.46
N GLY A 153 5.61 4.93 13.20
CA GLY A 153 5.43 3.69 13.97
C GLY A 153 4.23 2.85 13.55
N VAL A 154 3.66 3.11 12.36
CA VAL A 154 2.55 2.34 11.81
C VAL A 154 2.95 1.69 10.49
N TYR A 155 2.49 0.45 10.31
CA TYR A 155 2.51 -0.25 9.04
C TYR A 155 1.09 -0.51 8.57
N ILE A 156 0.86 -0.36 7.27
CA ILE A 156 -0.35 -0.79 6.60
C ILE A 156 -0.04 -1.87 5.57
N GLY A 157 -0.85 -2.91 5.55
CA GLY A 157 -0.79 -3.99 4.56
C GLY A 157 -2.04 -3.99 3.70
N THR A 158 -1.94 -4.49 2.48
CA THR A 158 -3.10 -4.86 1.67
C THR A 158 -3.32 -6.36 1.79
N GLY A 159 -4.58 -6.77 1.94
CA GLY A 159 -4.97 -8.18 1.95
C GLY A 159 -6.30 -8.41 1.26
N LYS A 160 -6.70 -9.68 1.22
CA LYS A 160 -7.97 -10.16 0.66
C LYS A 160 -8.72 -11.10 1.62
N SER A 161 -9.98 -11.36 1.33
CA SER A 161 -10.88 -12.14 2.19
C SER A 161 -10.60 -13.63 2.23
N GLN A 162 -9.92 -14.15 1.22
CA GLN A 162 -9.67 -15.58 1.06
C GLN A 162 -8.26 -15.77 0.51
N THR A 163 -7.62 -16.88 0.84
CA THR A 163 -6.34 -17.23 0.22
C THR A 163 -6.60 -17.90 -1.12
N ASP A 164 -6.17 -17.24 -2.19
CA ASP A 164 -6.19 -17.77 -3.55
C ASP A 164 -4.86 -17.45 -4.28
N SER A 165 -4.69 -18.04 -5.47
CA SER A 165 -3.51 -17.89 -6.32
C SER A 165 -3.61 -16.78 -7.37
N GLU A 166 -4.66 -15.95 -7.32
CA GLU A 166 -4.83 -14.81 -8.19
C GLU A 166 -3.77 -13.74 -7.89
N THR A 167 -3.26 -13.14 -8.96
CA THR A 167 -2.25 -12.07 -8.88
C THR A 167 -2.85 -10.74 -9.28
N TYR A 168 -2.39 -9.69 -8.62
CA TYR A 168 -2.91 -8.36 -8.77
C TYR A 168 -1.78 -7.37 -9.05
N GLN A 169 -1.99 -6.53 -10.05
CA GLN A 169 -1.23 -5.29 -10.21
C GLN A 169 -1.83 -4.26 -9.25
N ILE A 170 -1.03 -3.74 -8.33
CA ILE A 170 -1.50 -2.79 -7.31
C ILE A 170 -0.64 -1.56 -7.36
N SER A 171 -1.25 -0.38 -7.23
CA SER A 171 -0.56 0.89 -7.04
C SER A 171 -1.21 1.66 -5.90
N LEU A 172 -0.42 2.01 -4.89
CA LEU A 172 -0.81 2.88 -3.78
C LEU A 172 -0.11 4.22 -3.97
N VAL A 173 -0.89 5.29 -3.83
CA VAL A 173 -0.42 6.67 -3.90
C VAL A 173 -0.61 7.31 -2.52
N TRP A 174 0.43 7.96 -2.02
CA TRP A 174 0.38 8.70 -0.75
C TRP A 174 1.09 10.04 -0.87
N ALA A 175 0.70 11.00 -0.04
CA ALA A 175 1.41 12.25 0.18
C ALA A 175 2.10 12.24 1.53
N GLU A 176 3.31 12.81 1.62
CA GLU A 176 4.03 12.99 2.87
C GLU A 176 3.96 14.44 3.37
N PHE A 177 3.63 14.61 4.64
CA PHE A 177 3.57 15.91 5.32
C PHE A 177 4.45 15.89 6.57
N GLU A 178 5.11 17.02 6.86
CA GLU A 178 5.84 17.20 8.11
C GLU A 178 4.87 17.17 9.30
N LEU A 179 5.34 16.64 10.42
CA LEU A 179 4.63 16.65 11.71
C LEU A 179 4.73 17.99 12.43
#